data_AF-A0A5E4JW99-F1
#
_entry.id   AF-A0A5E4JW99-F1
#
_cell.length_a   1.000
_cell.length_b   1.000
_cell.length_c   1.000
_cell.angle_alpha   90.00
_cell.angle_beta   90.00
_cell.angle_gamma   90.00
#
_symmetry.space_group_name_H-M   'P 1'
#
loop_
_entity.id
_entity.type
_entity.pdbx_description
1 polymer ?
#
loop_
_entity_poly.entity_id
_entity_poly.type
_entity_poly.pdbx_seq_one_letter_code
_entity_poly.pdbx_strand_id
1 'polypeptide(L)'
;MSYFWNDEEGLKKLESFPEFIKRGIEDYVSRGCPMGHFLTALFSNDLFETFKKADDENVKLIKDYISFIHWHCPSNCHGSYELVENWIKTKRKG
;
A
#
# COMPACT_ATOMS: atom_id res chain seq x y z
N MET A 1 -4.35 15.33 11.97
CA MET A 1 -4.18 13.88 11.78
C MET A 1 -5.22 13.40 10.78
N SER A 2 -4.79 12.65 9.77
CA SER A 2 -5.67 12.05 8.75
C SER A 2 -6.66 11.08 9.40
N TYR A 3 -7.96 11.33 9.27
CA TYR A 3 -9.07 10.47 9.75
C TYR A 3 -9.09 9.05 9.13
N PHE A 4 -8.17 8.75 8.19
CA PHE A 4 -8.10 7.46 7.52
C PHE A 4 -7.57 6.34 8.42
N TRP A 5 -6.77 6.66 9.44
CA TRP A 5 -6.16 5.67 10.33
C TRP A 5 -6.81 5.73 11.71
N ASN A 6 -8.08 5.28 11.81
CA ASN A 6 -8.71 5.03 13.12
C ASN A 6 -8.35 3.63 13.67
N ASP A 7 -7.40 2.96 13.03
CA ASP A 7 -6.96 1.61 13.35
C ASP A 7 -5.58 1.65 14.00
N GLU A 8 -5.56 1.53 15.33
CA GLU A 8 -4.33 1.56 16.12
C GLU A 8 -3.39 0.39 15.81
N GLU A 9 -3.96 -0.79 15.53
CA GLU A 9 -3.18 -1.98 15.16
C GLU A 9 -2.53 -1.78 13.78
N GLY A 10 -3.31 -1.26 12.82
CA GLY A 10 -2.80 -0.87 11.51
C GLY A 10 -1.65 0.14 11.61
N LEU A 11 -1.80 1.20 12.41
CA LEU A 11 -0.75 2.21 12.61
C LEU A 11 0.54 1.59 13.16
N LYS A 12 0.43 0.77 14.20
CA LYS A 12 1.59 0.09 14.79
C LYS A 12 2.27 -0.84 13.80
N LYS A 13 1.49 -1.55 12.96
CA LYS A 13 2.06 -2.42 11.93
C LYS A 13 2.77 -1.61 10.85
N LEU A 14 2.18 -0.50 10.41
CA LEU A 14 2.77 0.41 9.42
C LEU A 14 4.09 1.01 9.92
N GLU A 15 4.18 1.38 11.20
CA GLU A 15 5.40 1.88 11.83
C GLU A 15 6.54 0.84 11.88
N SER A 16 6.23 -0.46 11.80
CA SER A 16 7.23 -1.52 11.78
C SER A 16 7.89 -1.74 10.40
N PHE A 17 7.34 -1.14 9.34
CA PHE A 17 7.84 -1.31 7.97
C PHE A 17 9.01 -0.37 7.66
N PRO A 18 9.86 -0.70 6.66
CA PRO A 18 10.91 0.19 6.20
C PRO A 18 10.36 1.58 5.83
N GLU A 19 11.07 2.64 6.20
CA GLU A 19 10.57 4.02 6.11
C GLU A 19 10.11 4.40 4.69
N PHE A 20 10.82 3.94 3.65
CA PHE A 20 10.43 4.21 2.26
C PHE A 20 9.11 3.53 1.87
N ILE A 21 8.89 2.31 2.36
CA ILE A 21 7.65 1.54 2.14
C ILE A 21 6.50 2.20 2.89
N LYS A 22 6.70 2.48 4.18
CA LYS A 22 5.73 3.18 5.02
C LYS A 22 5.27 4.49 4.37
N ARG A 23 6.22 5.36 3.99
CA ARG A 23 5.89 6.65 3.37
C ARG A 23 5.14 6.48 2.05
N GLY A 24 5.54 5.52 1.21
CA GLY A 24 4.85 5.23 -0.04
C GLY A 24 3.39 4.82 0.17
N ILE A 25 3.14 3.97 1.17
CA ILE A 25 1.79 3.55 1.59
C ILE A 25 0.99 4.74 2.13
N GLU A 26 1.55 5.52 3.04
CA GLU A 26 0.89 6.67 3.64
C GLU A 26 0.48 7.70 2.57
N ASP A 27 1.41 8.04 1.67
CA ASP A 27 1.20 9.02 0.61
C ASP A 27 0.14 8.56 -0.38
N TYR A 28 0.13 7.26 -0.70
CA TYR A 28 -0.87 6.66 -1.57
C TYR A 28 -2.26 6.60 -0.92
N VAL A 29 -2.37 6.08 0.29
CA VAL A 29 -3.68 5.90 0.96
C VAL A 29 -4.28 7.25 1.32
N SER A 30 -3.48 8.19 1.83
CA SER A 30 -3.99 9.50 2.27
C SER A 30 -4.29 10.45 1.11
N ARG A 31 -3.39 10.53 0.12
CA ARG A 31 -3.39 11.58 -0.92
C ARG A 31 -3.53 11.05 -2.35
N GLY A 32 -3.55 9.73 -2.54
CA GLY A 32 -3.51 9.12 -3.87
C GLY A 32 -2.22 9.46 -4.62
N CYS A 33 -1.10 9.63 -3.91
CA CYS A 33 0.18 9.82 -4.57
C CYS A 33 0.54 8.55 -5.37
N PRO A 34 0.95 8.66 -6.65
CA PRO A 34 1.43 7.50 -7.40
C PRO A 34 2.61 6.82 -6.69
N MET A 35 2.56 5.50 -6.64
CA MET A 35 3.60 4.68 -6.02
C MET A 35 4.64 4.22 -7.05
N GLY A 36 5.79 3.74 -6.56
CA GLY A 36 6.75 3.01 -7.38
C GLY A 36 6.26 1.61 -7.76
N HIS A 37 6.91 1.00 -8.75
CA HIS A 37 6.46 -0.24 -9.38
C HIS A 37 6.23 -1.41 -8.42
N PHE A 38 7.06 -1.57 -7.38
CA PHE A 38 6.91 -2.63 -6.38
C PHE A 38 5.59 -2.49 -5.61
N LEU A 39 5.36 -1.31 -5.02
CA LEU A 39 4.14 -1.04 -4.25
C LEU A 39 2.90 -1.06 -5.15
N THR A 40 3.00 -0.60 -6.40
CA THR A 40 1.90 -0.74 -7.36
C THR A 40 1.53 -2.20 -7.58
N ALA A 41 2.50 -3.07 -7.89
CA ALA A 41 2.22 -4.50 -8.10
C ALA A 41 1.62 -5.15 -6.83
N LEU A 42 2.17 -4.80 -5.67
CA LEU A 42 1.72 -5.29 -4.36
C LEU A 42 0.26 -4.90 -4.07
N PHE A 43 -0.08 -3.61 -4.21
CA PHE A 43 -1.45 -3.12 -4.03
C PHE A 43 -2.40 -3.62 -5.11
N SER A 44 -1.90 -3.94 -6.30
CA SER A 44 -2.70 -4.50 -7.40
C SER A 44 -2.90 -6.01 -7.30
N ASN A 45 -2.45 -6.66 -6.22
CA ASN A 45 -2.54 -8.12 -6.01
C ASN A 45 -1.83 -8.94 -7.11
N ASP A 46 -0.77 -8.38 -7.70
CA ASP A 46 0.07 -9.04 -8.68
C ASP A 46 1.32 -9.60 -7.99
N LEU A 47 1.18 -10.77 -7.37
CA LEU A 47 2.27 -11.37 -6.60
C LEU A 47 3.49 -11.70 -7.48
N PHE A 48 3.28 -12.07 -8.75
CA PHE A 48 4.38 -12.37 -9.65
C PHE A 48 5.26 -11.13 -9.87
N GLU A 49 4.66 -9.99 -10.25
CA GLU A 49 5.42 -8.76 -10.42
C GLU A 49 5.94 -8.18 -9.09
N THR A 50 5.25 -8.45 -7.98
CA THR A 50 5.70 -8.08 -6.63
C THR A 50 7.02 -8.78 -6.29
N PHE A 51 7.09 -10.11 -6.39
CA PHE A 51 8.32 -10.87 -6.11
C PHE A 51 9.45 -10.52 -7.08
N LYS A 52 9.12 -10.32 -8.36
CA LYS A 52 10.12 -9.93 -9.39
C LYS A 52 10.76 -8.56 -9.14
N LYS A 53 10.06 -7.64 -8.46
CA LYS A 53 10.52 -6.27 -8.19
C LYS A 53 11.05 -6.07 -6.76
N ALA A 54 10.82 -7.02 -5.87
CA ALA A 54 11.26 -6.94 -4.49
C ALA A 54 12.77 -7.18 -4.38
N ASP A 55 13.42 -6.42 -3.49
CA ASP A 55 14.74 -6.79 -2.97
C ASP A 55 14.60 -7.85 -1.86
N ASP A 56 15.74 -8.38 -1.39
CA ASP A 56 15.79 -9.45 -0.39
C ASP A 56 15.13 -9.10 0.95
N GLU A 57 15.10 -7.82 1.32
CA GLU A 57 14.43 -7.36 2.54
C GLU A 57 12.92 -7.36 2.35
N ASN A 58 12.45 -6.80 1.24
CA ASN A 58 11.03 -6.73 0.92
C ASN A 58 10.41 -8.11 0.69
N VAL A 59 11.14 -9.06 0.07
CA VAL A 59 10.67 -10.43 -0.10
C VAL A 59 10.25 -11.07 1.23
N LYS A 60 11.02 -10.83 2.30
CA LYS A 60 10.74 -11.37 3.65
C LYS A 60 9.47 -10.79 4.27
N LEU A 61 9.08 -9.59 3.84
CA LEU A 61 7.97 -8.81 4.41
C LEU A 61 6.70 -8.85 3.56
N ILE A 62 6.72 -9.42 2.34
CA ILE A 62 5.55 -9.46 1.44
C ILE A 62 4.28 -9.98 2.14
N LYS A 63 4.39 -11.04 2.94
CA LYS A 63 3.24 -11.59 3.69
C LYS A 63 2.66 -10.57 4.68
N ASP A 64 3.52 -9.86 5.38
CA ASP A 64 3.13 -8.81 6.32
C ASP A 64 2.49 -7.64 5.60
N TYR A 65 3.04 -7.23 4.46
CA TYR A 65 2.47 -6.17 3.64
C TYR A 65 1.08 -6.52 3.11
N ILE A 66 0.91 -7.72 2.56
CA ILE A 66 -0.40 -8.18 2.04
C ILE A 66 -1.44 -8.21 3.16
N SER A 67 -1.05 -8.73 4.33
CA SER A 67 -1.94 -8.80 5.49
C SER A 67 -2.32 -7.39 5.93
N PHE A 68 -1.35 -6.47 5.99
CA PHE A 68 -1.62 -5.07 6.32
C PHE A 68 -2.58 -4.40 5.34
N ILE A 69 -2.34 -4.59 4.03
CA ILE A 69 -3.19 -4.02 2.98
C ILE A 69 -4.60 -4.57 3.09
N HIS A 70 -4.75 -5.89 3.26
CA HIS A 70 -6.07 -6.52 3.31
C HIS A 70 -6.91 -6.08 4.52
N TRP A 71 -6.29 -5.96 5.69
CA TRP A 71 -7.02 -5.71 6.93
C TRP A 71 -7.17 -4.24 7.28
N HIS A 72 -6.22 -3.39 6.89
CA HIS A 72 -6.13 -2.02 7.39
C HIS A 72 -6.26 -0.94 6.31
N CYS A 73 -6.17 -1.30 5.02
CA CYS A 73 -6.38 -0.33 3.94
C CYS A 73 -7.85 -0.31 3.47
N PRO A 74 -8.34 0.82 2.93
CA PRO A 74 -9.66 0.87 2.30
C PRO A 74 -9.80 -0.14 1.16
N SER A 75 -10.91 -0.89 1.13
CA SER A 75 -11.12 -1.98 0.17
C SER A 75 -11.09 -1.56 -1.30
N ASN A 76 -11.35 -0.29 -1.61
CA ASN A 76 -11.33 0.25 -2.96
C ASN A 76 -9.99 0.85 -3.39
N CYS A 77 -8.94 0.77 -2.56
CA CYS A 77 -7.60 1.26 -2.90
C CYS A 77 -6.63 0.13 -3.29
N HIS A 78 -7.05 -1.13 -3.33
CA HIS A 78 -6.18 -2.26 -3.65
C HIS A 78 -6.98 -3.41 -4.29
N GLY A 79 -6.29 -4.42 -4.82
CA GLY A 79 -6.87 -5.65 -5.38
C GLY A 79 -6.74 -5.79 -6.90
N SER A 80 -6.55 -4.68 -7.62
CA SER A 80 -6.25 -4.69 -9.06
C SER A 80 -5.56 -3.38 -9.47
N TYR A 81 -4.92 -3.38 -10.65
CA TYR A 81 -4.36 -2.15 -11.23
C TYR A 81 -5.43 -1.06 -11.45
N GLU A 82 -6.64 -1.47 -11.85
CA GLU A 82 -7.76 -0.56 -12.07
C GLU A 82 -8.20 0.13 -10.76
N LEU A 83 -8.31 -0.63 -9.65
CA LEU A 83 -8.67 -0.06 -8.35
C LEU A 83 -7.61 0.93 -7.87
N VAL A 84 -6.32 0.58 -8.04
CA VAL A 84 -5.21 1.47 -7.69
C VAL A 84 -5.25 2.77 -8.50
N GLU A 85 -5.47 2.67 -9.81
CA GLU A 85 -5.57 3.83 -10.70
C GLU A 85 -6.78 4.72 -10.35
N ASN A 86 -7.94 4.10 -10.11
CA ASN A 86 -9.17 4.80 -9.75
C ASN A 86 -9.04 5.50 -8.38
N TRP A 87 -8.35 4.90 -7.42
CA TRP A 87 -8.06 5.53 -6.14
C TRP A 87 -7.20 6.78 -6.29
N ILE A 88 -6.10 6.69 -7.06
CA ILE A 88 -5.23 7.84 -7.38
C ILE A 88 -6.04 8.97 -8.02
N LYS A 89 -6.88 8.65 -9.02
CA LYS A 89 -7.74 9.63 -9.69
C LYS A 89 -8.73 10.28 -8.73
N THR A 90 -9.35 9.49 -7.85
CA THR A 90 -10.37 9.99 -6.91
C THR A 90 -9.75 10.94 -5.88
N LYS A 91 -8.60 10.57 -5.31
CA LYS A 91 -7.94 11.37 -4.27
C LYS A 91 -7.29 12.64 -4.78
N ARG A 92 -6.81 12.66 -6.03
CA ARG A 92 -6.18 13.85 -6.63
C ARG A 92 -7.18 14.86 -7.20
N LYS A 93 -8.46 14.49 -7.33
CA LYS A 93 -9.54 15.37 -7.77
C LYS A 93 -10.22 16.12 -6.63
N GLY A 94 -9.96 15.73 -5.38
CA GLY A 94 -10.38 16.46 -4.18
C GLY A 94 -9.23 17.28 -3.62
#